data_AF-A0A662V962-F1
#
_entry.id   AF-A0A662V962-F1
#
_cell.length_a   1.000
_cell.length_b   1.000
_cell.length_c   1.000
_cell.angle_alpha   90.00
_cell.angle_beta   90.00
_cell.angle_gamma   90.00
#
_symmetry.space_group_name_H-M   'P 1'
#
loop_
_entity.id
_entity.type
_entity.pdbx_description
1 polymer ?
#
loop_
_entity_poly.entity_id
_entity_poly.type
_entity_poly.pdbx_seq_one_letter_code
_entity_poly.pdbx_strand_id
1 'polypeptide(L)'
;MMPGLRSSRGMESLSKALTDIVLISRLVLEGEALEFTHVDRASLDDLVERCPRESPCYVSAKGASGTLHLLVYRGYVVAASFRRGLGWATGSDALREAETLEDVDVTVVEVPRSLLPQE
;
A
#
# COMPACT_ATOMS: atom_id res chain seq x y z
N MET A 1 28.97 -23.11 24.46
CA MET A 1 28.78 -21.90 23.63
C MET A 1 27.46 -22.07 22.89
N MET A 2 26.40 -21.38 23.30
CA MET A 2 25.15 -21.36 22.52
C MET A 2 25.28 -20.29 21.44
N PRO A 3 25.00 -20.60 20.15
CA PRO A 3 25.05 -19.61 19.10
C PRO A 3 23.95 -18.57 19.34
N GLY A 4 24.38 -17.31 19.34
CA GLY A 4 23.58 -16.16 19.70
C GLY A 4 22.37 -15.94 18.79
N LEU A 5 21.32 -15.43 19.44
CA LEU A 5 20.12 -14.80 18.90
C LEU A 5 20.42 -14.01 17.61
N ARG A 6 20.22 -14.64 16.45
CA ARG A 6 20.19 -13.95 15.16
C ARG A 6 18.73 -13.61 14.83
N SER A 7 18.44 -12.31 14.96
CA SER A 7 17.46 -11.54 14.19
C SER A 7 15.96 -11.71 14.51
N SER A 8 15.54 -11.26 15.70
CA SER A 8 14.15 -10.88 15.98
C SER A 8 13.67 -9.69 15.11
N ARG A 9 14.57 -8.78 14.71
CA ARG A 9 14.26 -7.65 13.81
C ARG A 9 13.82 -8.08 12.40
N GLY A 10 14.37 -9.17 11.88
CA GLY A 10 14.00 -9.70 10.56
C GLY A 10 12.60 -10.33 10.55
N MET A 11 12.21 -10.98 11.65
CA MET A 11 10.87 -11.55 11.82
C MET A 11 9.79 -10.50 12.05
N GLU A 12 10.06 -9.43 12.81
CA GLU A 12 9.13 -8.32 12.96
C GLU A 12 8.87 -7.59 11.64
N SER A 13 9.92 -7.40 10.82
CA SER A 13 9.81 -6.81 9.48
C SER A 13 9.00 -7.69 8.52
N LEU A 14 9.19 -9.01 8.54
CA LEU A 14 8.42 -9.94 7.72
C LEU A 14 6.96 -10.03 8.18
N SER A 15 6.72 -10.03 9.50
CA SER A 15 5.37 -10.06 10.08
C SER A 15 4.57 -8.81 9.70
N LYS A 16 5.18 -7.62 9.78
CA LYS A 16 4.57 -6.37 9.35
C LYS A 16 4.30 -6.36 7.85
N ALA A 17 5.28 -6.76 7.03
CA ALA A 17 5.11 -6.85 5.59
C ALA A 17 4.00 -7.83 5.18
N LEU A 18 3.91 -8.99 5.84
CA LEU A 18 2.84 -9.96 5.61
C LEU A 18 1.48 -9.44 6.09
N THR A 19 1.43 -8.70 7.19
CA THR A 19 0.20 -8.06 7.68
C THR A 19 -0.28 -6.99 6.70
N ASP A 20 0.63 -6.14 6.21
CA ASP A 20 0.35 -5.14 5.19
C ASP A 20 -0.14 -5.80 3.88
N ILE A 21 0.51 -6.88 3.44
CA ILE A 21 0.11 -7.65 2.25
C ILE A 21 -1.23 -8.35 2.44
N VAL A 22 -1.51 -8.94 3.59
CA VAL A 22 -2.78 -9.63 3.87
C VAL A 22 -3.92 -8.62 3.96
N LEU A 23 -3.72 -7.48 4.63
CA LEU A 23 -4.70 -6.41 4.68
C LEU A 23 -4.97 -5.85 3.29
N ILE A 24 -3.93 -5.55 2.50
CA ILE A 24 -4.08 -5.07 1.12
C ILE A 24 -4.79 -6.10 0.23
N SER A 25 -4.39 -7.38 0.31
CA SER A 25 -4.96 -8.44 -0.55
C SER A 25 -6.42 -8.72 -0.22
N ARG A 26 -6.81 -8.67 1.05
CA ARG A 26 -8.21 -8.88 1.46
C ARG A 26 -9.11 -7.74 0.99
N LEU A 27 -8.62 -6.51 1.03
CA LEU A 27 -9.38 -5.32 0.64
C LEU A 27 -9.60 -5.21 -0.87
N VAL A 28 -8.63 -5.61 -1.69
CA VAL A 28 -8.75 -5.62 -3.16
C VAL A 28 -9.73 -6.69 -3.65
N LEU A 29 -9.87 -7.81 -2.93
CA LEU A 29 -10.73 -8.91 -3.33
C LEU A 29 -12.22 -8.71 -2.96
N GLU A 30 -12.53 -7.78 -2.06
CA GLU A 30 -13.89 -7.58 -1.52
C GLU A 30 -14.51 -6.22 -1.91
N GLY A 31 -13.76 -5.28 -2.50
CA GLY A 31 -14.24 -3.92 -2.81
C GLY A 31 -14.67 -3.70 -4.27
N GLU A 32 -15.77 -2.96 -4.47
CA GLU A 32 -16.13 -2.38 -5.78
C GLU A 32 -15.22 -1.16 -6.05
N ALA A 33 -14.56 -1.13 -7.22
CA ALA A 33 -13.68 -0.03 -7.58
C ALA A 33 -14.48 1.27 -7.78
N LEU A 34 -14.04 2.34 -7.12
CA LEU A 34 -14.72 3.65 -7.19
C LEU A 34 -14.25 4.50 -8.35
N GLU A 35 -12.94 4.48 -8.65
CA GLU A 35 -12.36 5.33 -9.69
C GLU A 35 -11.18 4.65 -10.37
N PHE A 36 -11.13 4.76 -11.70
CA PHE A 36 -9.98 4.39 -12.52
C PHE A 36 -9.58 5.58 -13.37
N THR A 37 -8.35 6.07 -13.18
CA THR A 37 -7.85 7.28 -13.83
C THR A 37 -6.39 7.07 -14.26
N HIS A 38 -6.08 7.36 -15.52
CA HIS A 38 -4.70 7.39 -16.02
C HIS A 38 -4.07 8.76 -15.75
N VAL A 39 -2.82 8.78 -15.30
CA VAL A 39 -2.09 10.02 -14.96
C VAL A 39 -0.61 9.89 -15.32
N ASP A 40 -0.08 10.83 -16.09
CA ASP A 40 1.33 10.87 -16.50
C ASP A 40 2.29 10.86 -15.30
N ARG A 41 1.90 11.56 -14.22
CA ARG A 41 2.61 11.56 -12.95
C ARG A 41 1.63 11.80 -11.81
N ALA A 42 1.73 11.00 -10.76
CA ALA A 42 0.97 11.20 -9.54
C ALA A 42 1.94 11.32 -8.36
N SER A 43 1.88 12.43 -7.62
CA SER A 43 2.58 12.54 -6.35
C SER A 43 1.85 11.73 -5.27
N LEU A 44 2.55 11.43 -4.16
CA LEU A 44 1.92 10.75 -3.03
C LEU A 44 0.73 11.56 -2.49
N ASP A 45 0.86 12.88 -2.44
CA ASP A 45 -0.19 13.77 -1.97
C ASP A 45 -1.41 13.73 -2.93
N ASP A 46 -1.19 13.74 -4.25
CA ASP A 46 -2.27 13.59 -5.24
C ASP A 46 -3.04 12.27 -5.07
N LEU A 47 -2.33 11.18 -4.76
CA LEU A 47 -2.93 9.86 -4.53
C LEU A 47 -3.74 9.84 -3.23
N VAL A 48 -3.26 10.51 -2.18
CA VAL A 48 -3.93 10.61 -0.89
C VAL A 48 -5.18 11.50 -0.97
N GLU A 49 -5.12 12.60 -1.74
CA GLU A 49 -6.24 13.54 -1.90
C GLU A 49 -7.44 12.94 -2.64
N ARG A 50 -7.22 11.90 -3.45
CA ARG A 50 -8.29 11.14 -4.14
C ARG A 50 -9.13 10.29 -3.19
N CYS A 51 -8.66 10.05 -1.98
CA CYS A 51 -9.39 9.24 -1.02
C CYS A 51 -10.44 10.05 -0.25
N PRO A 52 -11.63 9.47 0.01
CA PRO A 52 -12.62 10.09 0.88
C PRO A 52 -12.03 10.33 2.28
N ARG A 53 -12.34 11.49 2.87
CA ARG A 53 -11.82 11.85 4.21
C ARG A 53 -12.47 11.05 5.34
N GLU A 54 -13.69 10.56 5.11
CA GLU A 54 -14.53 9.97 6.16
C GLU A 54 -14.36 8.46 6.28
N SER A 55 -13.88 7.78 5.23
CA SER A 55 -13.69 6.34 5.17
C SER A 55 -12.25 5.96 4.81
N PRO A 56 -11.79 4.77 5.22
CA PRO A 56 -10.54 4.23 4.74
C PRO A 56 -10.63 3.93 3.24
N CYS A 57 -9.51 4.05 2.56
CA CYS A 57 -9.45 4.03 1.11
C CYS A 57 -8.18 3.33 0.67
N TYR A 58 -8.32 2.44 -0.30
CA TYR A 58 -7.22 1.75 -0.92
C TYR A 58 -6.91 2.39 -2.27
N VAL A 59 -5.62 2.65 -2.52
CA VAL A 59 -5.13 3.21 -3.79
C VAL A 59 -4.11 2.25 -4.38
N SER A 60 -4.28 1.90 -5.65
CA SER A 60 -3.29 1.17 -6.44
C SER A 60 -2.82 2.05 -7.59
N ALA A 61 -1.54 2.36 -7.66
CA ALA A 61 -0.91 3.09 -8.76
C ALA A 61 0.07 2.17 -9.50
N LYS A 62 -0.25 1.82 -10.74
CA LYS A 62 0.53 0.87 -11.56
C LYS A 62 1.23 1.62 -12.69
N GLY A 63 2.56 1.58 -12.70
CA GLY A 63 3.38 2.11 -13.78
C GLY A 63 4.31 1.06 -14.36
N ALA A 64 5.19 1.47 -15.28
CA ALA A 64 6.14 0.56 -15.91
C ALA A 64 7.18 -0.03 -14.92
N SER A 65 7.55 0.73 -13.89
CA SER A 65 8.58 0.38 -12.92
C SER A 65 8.08 -0.50 -11.76
N GLY A 66 6.76 -0.65 -11.62
CA GLY A 66 6.14 -1.44 -10.56
C GLY A 66 4.71 -1.04 -10.25
N THR A 67 4.20 -1.52 -9.11
CA THR A 67 2.86 -1.17 -8.61
C THR A 67 2.96 -0.75 -7.16
N LEU A 68 2.53 0.47 -6.86
CA LEU A 68 2.34 0.96 -5.52
C LEU A 68 0.92 0.64 -5.06
N HIS A 69 0.81 0.17 -3.83
CA HIS A 69 -0.44 -0.05 -3.14
C HIS A 69 -0.42 0.72 -1.81
N LEU A 70 -1.45 1.53 -1.56
CA LEU A 70 -1.59 2.36 -0.36
C LEU A 70 -2.91 2.04 0.33
N LEU A 71 -2.89 2.04 1.66
CA LEU A 71 -4.08 2.20 2.48
C LEU A 71 -4.02 3.59 3.10
N VAL A 72 -5.03 4.41 2.82
CA VAL A 72 -5.14 5.80 3.27
C VAL A 72 -6.35 5.92 4.18
N TYR A 73 -6.22 6.66 5.29
CA TYR A 73 -7.34 6.97 6.16
C TYR A 73 -7.18 8.39 6.73
N ARG A 74 -8.24 9.21 6.61
CA ARG A 74 -8.26 10.61 7.08
C ARG A 74 -7.09 11.46 6.56
N GLY A 75 -6.63 11.20 5.33
CA GLY A 75 -5.50 11.91 4.71
C GLY A 75 -4.12 11.41 5.13
N TYR A 76 -4.02 10.28 5.83
CA TYR A 76 -2.75 9.67 6.21
C TYR A 76 -2.56 8.30 5.54
N VAL A 77 -1.33 8.01 5.11
CA VAL A 77 -0.95 6.67 4.66
C VAL A 77 -0.78 5.76 5.89
N VAL A 78 -1.64 4.77 6.01
CA VAL A 78 -1.64 3.76 7.07
C VAL A 78 -0.69 2.61 6.72
N ALA A 79 -0.71 2.17 5.46
CA ALA A 79 0.16 1.13 4.95
C ALA A 79 0.56 1.42 3.50
N ALA A 80 1.76 1.00 3.12
CA ALA A 80 2.29 1.15 1.78
C ALA A 80 3.06 -0.12 1.38
N SER A 81 2.86 -0.57 0.15
CA SER A 81 3.68 -1.64 -0.43
C SER A 81 3.96 -1.36 -1.91
N PHE A 82 5.15 -1.70 -2.36
CA PHE A 82 5.58 -1.54 -3.74
C PHE A 82 6.02 -2.87 -4.31
N ARG A 83 5.44 -3.27 -5.43
CA ARG A 83 5.77 -4.52 -6.13
C ARG A 83 6.54 -4.23 -7.41
N ARG A 84 7.71 -4.85 -7.56
CA ARG A 84 8.49 -4.88 -8.81
C ARG A 84 8.76 -6.32 -9.22
N GLY A 85 8.02 -6.81 -10.22
CA GLY A 85 8.07 -8.23 -10.62
C GLY A 85 7.65 -9.15 -9.47
N LEU A 86 8.62 -9.90 -8.91
CA LEU A 86 8.44 -10.76 -7.72
C LEU A 86 8.92 -10.10 -6.42
N GLY A 87 9.63 -8.97 -6.49
CA GLY A 87 10.15 -8.25 -5.34
C GLY A 87 9.10 -7.35 -4.68
N TRP A 88 9.19 -7.22 -3.35
CA TRP A 88 8.30 -6.41 -2.53
C TRP A 88 9.09 -5.49 -1.61
N ALA A 89 8.69 -4.22 -1.56
CA ALA A 89 9.06 -3.26 -0.53
C ALA A 89 7.81 -2.85 0.26
N THR A 90 7.97 -2.44 1.52
CA THR A 90 6.86 -2.03 2.40
C THR A 90 7.22 -0.78 3.21
N GLY A 91 6.21 -0.10 3.74
CA GLY A 91 6.38 1.10 4.57
C GLY A 91 7.16 2.20 3.85
N SER A 92 8.15 2.79 4.52
CA SER A 92 8.94 3.90 3.97
C SER A 92 9.75 3.53 2.73
N ASP A 93 10.18 2.27 2.60
CA ASP A 93 10.92 1.82 1.41
C ASP A 93 10.00 1.72 0.20
N ALA A 94 8.73 1.32 0.39
CA ALA A 94 7.73 1.35 -0.67
C ALA A 94 7.46 2.78 -1.15
N LEU A 95 7.38 3.74 -0.23
CA LEU A 95 7.20 5.16 -0.57
C LEU A 95 8.40 5.72 -1.35
N ARG A 96 9.63 5.33 -0.98
CA ARG A 96 10.83 5.74 -1.72
C ARG A 96 10.85 5.15 -3.12
N GLU A 97 10.49 3.88 -3.29
CA GLU A 97 10.39 3.26 -4.62
C GLU A 97 9.31 3.93 -5.49
N ALA A 98 8.22 4.39 -4.87
CA ALA A 98 7.13 5.08 -5.57
C ALA A 98 7.53 6.41 -6.19
N GLU A 99 8.59 7.08 -5.71
CA GLU A 99 9.09 8.32 -6.33
C GLU A 99 9.57 8.09 -7.79
N THR A 100 9.82 6.83 -8.16
CA THR A 100 10.24 6.40 -9.51
C THR A 100 9.08 5.95 -10.42
N LEU A 101 7.82 6.11 -9.96
CA LEU A 101 6.65 5.82 -10.77
C LEU A 101 6.33 6.98 -11.71
N GLU A 102 6.20 6.63 -12.98
CA GLU A 102 5.78 7.51 -14.08
C GLU A 102 4.75 6.74 -14.92
N ASP A 103 3.90 7.48 -15.62
CA ASP A 103 2.84 6.97 -16.50
C ASP A 103 1.96 5.91 -15.81
N VAL A 104 1.27 6.33 -14.74
CA VAL A 104 0.56 5.42 -13.84
C VAL A 104 -0.93 5.32 -14.10
N ASP A 105 -1.44 4.10 -14.07
CA ASP A 105 -2.86 3.79 -13.92
C ASP A 105 -3.22 3.76 -12.43
N VAL A 106 -4.10 4.67 -12.00
CA VAL A 106 -4.53 4.77 -10.61
C VAL A 106 -5.92 4.18 -10.45
N THR A 107 -6.07 3.30 -9.48
CA THR A 107 -7.35 2.72 -9.05
C THR A 107 -7.58 3.07 -7.58
N VAL A 108 -8.78 3.56 -7.26
CA VAL A 108 -9.19 3.91 -5.90
C VAL A 108 -10.40 3.05 -5.51
N VAL A 109 -10.36 2.49 -4.31
CA VAL A 109 -11.40 1.60 -3.75
C VAL A 109 -11.70 2.05 -2.33
N GLU A 110 -12.96 2.30 -2.00
CA GLU A 110 -13.35 2.54 -0.61
C GLU A 110 -13.33 1.24 0.18
N VAL A 111 -12.79 1.31 1.39
CA VAL A 111 -12.60 0.17 2.27
C VAL A 111 -13.65 0.23 3.38
N PRO A 112 -14.56 -0.76 3.48
CA PRO A 112 -15.48 -0.86 4.59
C PRO A 112 -14.71 -0.88 5.93
N ARG A 113 -15.11 -0.03 6.88
CA ARG A 113 -14.48 0.02 8.22
C ARG A 113 -14.49 -1.32 8.94
N SER A 114 -15.46 -2.19 8.64
CA SER A 114 -15.55 -3.55 9.18
C SER A 114 -14.35 -4.45 8.85
N LEU A 115 -13.60 -4.14 7.79
CA LEU A 115 -12.45 -4.91 7.33
C LEU A 115 -11.11 -4.42 7.90
N LEU A 116 -11.11 -3.26 8.58
CA LEU A 116 -9.93 -2.81 9.31
C LEU A 116 -9.72 -3.63 10.60
N PRO A 117 -8.48 -3.78 11.07
CA PRO A 117 -8.21 -4.30 12.41
C PRO A 117 -9.04 -3.50 13.43
N GLN A 118 -9.90 -4.18 14.17
CA GLN A 118 -10.63 -3.56 15.27
C GLN A 118 -9.71 -3.54 16.50
N GLU A 119 -9.76 -2.44 17.25
CA GLU A 119 -9.03 -2.30 18.53
C GLU A 119 -9.37 -3.42 19.52
#